data_AF-A0A9E5M417-F1
#
_entry.id   AF-A0A9E5M417-F1
#
_cell.length_a   1.000
_cell.length_b   1.000
_cell.length_c   1.000
_cell.angle_alpha   90.00
_cell.angle_beta   90.00
_cell.angle_gamma   90.00
#
_symmetry.space_group_name_H-M   'P 1'
#
loop_
_entity.id
_entity.type
_entity.pdbx_description
1 polymer ?
#
loop_
_entity_poly.entity_id
_entity_poly.type
_entity_poly.pdbx_seq_one_letter_code
_entity_poly.pdbx_strand_id
1 'polypeptide(L)'
;MKTAPETSQNGTSHYIHVTGICGVGTSPIAIAFHKKGWRVTGSDKGFYPPVSTHLSEAGISYYPGWHPENIAAAGRPDFIMAGGVGTASSNPELIYAKEQNIPVYPFAQVLQKYFIKKNSIVVVGTWGKTTSSSLLSYILLRAGMDPSYFTGGISLSHDTGALGDGDWSVVEGDEYQTAIWDKRPKFAYYEPTHLLLTSVSWDHADLYPTEQAYFDTFRDLVQRVLDKKSADGKSAGSIVACTDDAGVQKVLKKGPGIITYGSSPDADYRYHSVTVSTAGISFSIDHAGSTHVVSSPMLGRFNVENMAGCFAMAHSIGISPEQIMGAIADFKGIKRRLEKRYDSDAEENAGGNERGKGITVFDCHAPTPEKAMSVLESLREVYKN
;
A
#
# COMPACT_ATOMS: atom_id res chain seq x y z
N MET A 1 -36.51 -24.72 1.89
CA MET A 1 -36.80 -23.47 2.61
C MET A 1 -36.00 -23.45 3.90
N LYS A 2 -34.88 -22.72 3.93
CA LYS A 2 -34.20 -22.33 5.17
C LYS A 2 -34.23 -20.80 5.19
N THR A 3 -34.89 -20.26 6.20
CA THR A 3 -35.11 -18.84 6.45
C THR A 3 -33.77 -18.16 6.74
N ALA A 4 -33.53 -17.03 6.08
CA ALA A 4 -32.40 -16.13 6.34
C ALA A 4 -32.53 -15.51 7.74
N PRO A 5 -31.42 -15.17 8.42
CA PRO A 5 -31.50 -14.47 9.69
C PRO A 5 -31.83 -13.00 9.43
N GLU A 6 -32.93 -12.53 10.02
CA GLU A 6 -33.26 -11.12 10.14
C GLU A 6 -32.24 -10.45 11.07
N THR A 7 -31.40 -9.57 10.53
CA THR A 7 -30.66 -8.60 11.32
C THR A 7 -31.43 -7.28 11.35
N SER A 8 -31.76 -6.87 12.57
CA SER A 8 -32.48 -5.64 12.89
C SER A 8 -31.86 -4.41 12.24
N GLN A 9 -32.57 -3.81 11.29
CA GLN A 9 -32.22 -2.53 10.70
C GLN A 9 -32.62 -1.39 11.63
N ASN A 10 -31.63 -0.80 12.30
CA ASN A 10 -31.71 0.57 12.79
C ASN A 10 -30.45 1.30 12.31
N GLY A 11 -30.63 2.18 11.33
CA GLY A 11 -29.57 3.01 10.79
C GLY A 11 -29.84 3.27 9.32
N THR A 12 -29.85 4.53 8.92
CA THR A 12 -29.77 4.95 7.52
C THR A 12 -28.52 4.31 6.90
N SER A 13 -28.67 3.12 6.35
CA SER A 13 -27.55 2.26 5.95
C SER A 13 -26.99 2.76 4.63
N HIS A 14 -25.87 3.49 4.70
CA HIS A 14 -25.08 3.79 3.51
C HIS A 14 -24.79 2.51 2.71
N TYR A 15 -24.79 2.62 1.39
CA TYR A 15 -24.73 1.50 0.45
C TYR A 15 -23.80 1.82 -0.73
N ILE A 16 -22.81 0.96 -0.93
CA ILE A 16 -21.97 0.97 -2.13
C ILE A 16 -22.18 -0.29 -2.97
N HIS A 17 -22.11 -0.12 -4.29
CA HIS A 17 -21.94 -1.22 -5.22
C HIS A 17 -20.54 -1.15 -5.86
N VAL A 18 -19.86 -2.28 -6.00
CA VAL A 18 -18.49 -2.33 -6.54
C VAL A 18 -18.46 -3.18 -7.81
N THR A 19 -18.13 -2.57 -8.95
CA THR A 19 -17.90 -3.30 -10.20
C THR A 19 -16.45 -3.73 -10.30
N GLY A 20 -16.21 -4.98 -10.69
CA GLY A 20 -14.89 -5.59 -10.60
C GLY A 20 -14.46 -5.80 -9.14
N ILE A 21 -15.37 -6.27 -8.27
CA ILE A 21 -15.13 -6.38 -6.82
C ILE A 21 -14.02 -7.38 -6.47
N CYS A 22 -13.74 -8.37 -7.32
CA CYS A 22 -12.67 -9.35 -7.10
C CYS A 22 -11.27 -8.85 -7.53
N GLY A 23 -11.15 -7.58 -7.89
CA GLY A 23 -9.85 -6.94 -8.10
C GLY A 23 -9.01 -6.86 -6.82
N VAL A 24 -7.69 -6.97 -6.96
CA VAL A 24 -6.74 -6.90 -5.84
C VAL A 24 -6.77 -5.56 -5.09
N GLY A 25 -7.17 -4.47 -5.77
CA GLY A 25 -7.36 -3.16 -5.14
C GLY A 25 -8.79 -2.88 -4.68
N THR A 26 -9.80 -3.38 -5.39
CA THR A 26 -11.21 -3.10 -5.07
C THR A 26 -11.73 -3.92 -3.91
N SER A 27 -11.33 -5.19 -3.79
CA SER A 27 -11.79 -6.06 -2.69
C SER A 27 -11.40 -5.56 -1.30
N PRO A 28 -10.17 -5.06 -1.02
CA PRO A 28 -9.86 -4.51 0.30
C PRO A 28 -10.68 -3.27 0.63
N ILE A 29 -10.99 -2.42 -0.35
CA ILE A 29 -11.85 -1.25 -0.14
C ILE A 29 -13.28 -1.70 0.18
N ALA A 30 -13.83 -2.67 -0.57
CA ALA A 30 -15.15 -3.24 -0.30
C ALA A 30 -15.24 -3.79 1.14
N ILE A 31 -14.21 -4.52 1.57
CA ILE A 31 -14.09 -5.04 2.94
C ILE A 31 -14.01 -3.90 3.97
N ALA A 32 -13.23 -2.85 3.71
CA ALA A 32 -13.11 -1.71 4.61
C ALA A 32 -14.44 -0.98 4.83
N PHE A 33 -15.22 -0.76 3.78
CA PHE A 33 -16.57 -0.18 3.89
C PHE A 33 -17.51 -1.11 4.67
N HIS A 34 -17.47 -2.41 4.39
CA HIS A 34 -18.29 -3.38 5.09
C HIS A 34 -17.98 -3.39 6.60
N LYS A 35 -16.69 -3.36 6.98
CA LYS A 35 -16.26 -3.25 8.39
C LYS A 35 -16.70 -1.95 9.05
N LYS A 36 -16.88 -0.87 8.29
CA LYS A 36 -17.49 0.40 8.78
C LYS A 36 -19.02 0.39 8.84
N GLY A 37 -19.65 -0.76 8.60
CA GLY A 37 -21.11 -0.92 8.68
C GLY A 37 -21.86 -0.46 7.43
N TRP A 38 -21.16 -0.19 6.32
CA TRP A 38 -21.84 0.07 5.05
C TRP A 38 -22.35 -1.23 4.47
N ARG A 39 -23.51 -1.16 3.81
CA ARG A 39 -23.94 -2.23 2.92
C ARG A 39 -23.02 -2.23 1.70
N VAL A 40 -22.52 -3.41 1.34
CA VAL A 40 -21.62 -3.59 0.19
C VAL A 40 -22.16 -4.71 -0.68
N THR A 41 -22.32 -4.43 -1.97
CA THR A 41 -22.54 -5.45 -3.00
C THR A 41 -21.51 -5.30 -4.10
N GLY A 42 -21.38 -6.31 -4.97
CA GLY A 42 -20.51 -6.16 -6.13
C GLY A 42 -20.73 -7.16 -7.24
N SER A 43 -20.04 -6.91 -8.34
CA SER A 43 -20.08 -7.70 -9.56
C SER A 43 -18.66 -7.93 -10.07
N ASP A 44 -18.41 -9.07 -10.71
CA ASP A 44 -17.14 -9.33 -11.40
C ASP A 44 -17.32 -10.31 -12.57
N LYS A 45 -16.40 -10.29 -13.55
CA LYS A 45 -16.39 -11.26 -14.65
C LYS A 45 -16.09 -12.68 -14.18
N GLY A 46 -15.35 -12.82 -13.07
CA GLY A 46 -14.99 -14.13 -12.53
C GLY A 46 -14.50 -14.06 -11.09
N PHE A 47 -14.57 -15.20 -10.41
CA PHE A 47 -14.23 -15.31 -8.99
C PHE A 47 -13.03 -16.23 -8.82
N TYR A 48 -11.97 -15.71 -8.22
CA TYR A 48 -10.74 -16.46 -8.04
C TYR A 48 -10.20 -16.27 -6.62
N PRO A 49 -9.89 -17.37 -5.90
CA PRO A 49 -9.14 -17.29 -4.66
C PRO A 49 -7.77 -16.63 -4.89
N PRO A 50 -7.21 -15.93 -3.88
CA PRO A 50 -7.72 -15.79 -2.51
C PRO A 50 -8.79 -14.70 -2.35
N VAL A 51 -9.00 -13.83 -3.34
CA VAL A 51 -9.85 -12.65 -3.20
C VAL A 51 -11.32 -13.01 -2.99
N SER A 52 -11.85 -13.95 -3.78
CA SER A 52 -13.24 -14.40 -3.60
C SER A 52 -13.48 -15.05 -2.23
N THR A 53 -12.47 -15.75 -1.70
CA THR A 53 -12.52 -16.36 -0.37
C THR A 53 -12.62 -15.27 0.70
N HIS A 54 -11.76 -14.25 0.66
CA HIS A 54 -11.81 -13.15 1.64
C HIS A 54 -13.13 -12.37 1.59
N LEU A 55 -13.69 -12.13 0.39
CA LEU A 55 -14.99 -11.47 0.25
C LEU A 55 -16.13 -12.32 0.84
N SER A 56 -16.09 -13.63 0.62
CA SER A 56 -17.07 -14.58 1.17
C SER A 56 -16.97 -14.68 2.69
N GLU A 57 -15.76 -14.75 3.23
CA GLU A 57 -15.49 -14.76 4.69
C GLU A 57 -15.95 -13.45 5.34
N ALA A 58 -15.84 -12.33 4.65
CA ALA A 58 -16.37 -11.04 5.09
C ALA A 58 -17.90 -10.93 4.97
N GLY A 59 -18.60 -11.92 4.39
CA GLY A 59 -20.05 -11.89 4.23
C GLY A 59 -20.57 -10.90 3.18
N ILE A 60 -19.71 -10.47 2.26
CA ILE A 60 -20.07 -9.50 1.21
C ILE A 60 -20.75 -10.22 0.05
N SER A 61 -21.92 -9.72 -0.37
CA SER A 61 -22.66 -10.28 -1.49
C SER A 61 -22.08 -9.83 -2.83
N TYR A 62 -21.78 -10.78 -3.71
CA TYR A 62 -21.34 -10.48 -5.07
C TYR A 62 -21.83 -11.53 -6.09
N TYR A 63 -21.88 -11.17 -7.38
CA TYR A 63 -22.42 -12.02 -8.46
C TYR A 63 -21.61 -11.92 -9.76
N PRO A 64 -21.67 -12.96 -10.63
CA PRO A 64 -20.85 -13.00 -11.83
C PRO A 64 -21.51 -12.17 -12.94
N GLY A 65 -20.71 -11.54 -13.80
CA GLY A 65 -21.21 -10.71 -14.88
C GLY A 65 -21.73 -9.35 -14.40
N TRP A 66 -22.33 -8.61 -15.32
CA TRP A 66 -22.81 -7.25 -15.09
C TRP A 66 -24.33 -7.22 -15.25
N HIS A 67 -25.05 -7.00 -14.14
CA HIS A 67 -26.49 -7.20 -14.04
C HIS A 67 -27.16 -5.98 -13.38
N PRO A 68 -27.56 -4.96 -14.17
CA PRO A 68 -28.26 -3.78 -13.67
C PRO A 68 -29.50 -4.09 -12.82
N GLU A 69 -30.21 -5.17 -13.16
CA GLU A 69 -31.37 -5.67 -12.44
C GLU A 69 -31.06 -6.02 -10.97
N ASN A 70 -29.85 -6.50 -10.68
CA ASN A 70 -29.42 -6.81 -9.31
C ASN A 70 -29.20 -5.54 -8.50
N ILE A 71 -28.66 -4.48 -9.13
CA ILE A 71 -28.54 -3.16 -8.50
C ILE A 71 -29.94 -2.60 -8.21
N ALA A 72 -30.84 -2.64 -9.20
CA ALA A 72 -32.22 -2.17 -9.04
C ALA A 72 -32.96 -2.90 -7.92
N ALA A 73 -32.85 -4.23 -7.85
CA ALA A 73 -33.47 -5.06 -6.82
C ALA A 73 -32.86 -4.84 -5.43
N ALA A 74 -31.55 -4.55 -5.36
CA ALA A 74 -30.87 -4.28 -4.09
C ALA A 74 -31.23 -2.90 -3.49
N GLY A 75 -31.80 -1.99 -4.28
CA GLY A 75 -32.03 -0.59 -3.93
C GLY A 75 -30.97 0.34 -4.53
N ARG A 76 -31.18 1.66 -4.46
CA ARG A 76 -30.27 2.64 -5.04
C ARG A 76 -29.00 2.79 -4.17
N PRO A 77 -27.78 2.50 -4.67
CA PRO A 77 -26.55 2.79 -3.93
C PRO A 77 -26.26 4.30 -3.87
N ASP A 78 -25.54 4.72 -2.83
CA ASP A 78 -25.00 6.08 -2.70
C ASP A 78 -24.03 6.38 -3.85
N PHE A 79 -23.21 5.39 -4.23
CA PHE A 79 -22.35 5.44 -5.41
C PHE A 79 -21.92 4.04 -5.86
N ILE A 80 -21.40 3.97 -7.08
CA ILE A 80 -20.72 2.79 -7.63
C ILE A 80 -19.22 3.04 -7.68
N MET A 81 -18.43 2.15 -7.08
CA MET A 81 -16.98 2.11 -7.29
C MET A 81 -16.67 1.26 -8.51
N ALA A 82 -16.01 1.84 -9.51
CA ALA A 82 -15.57 1.13 -10.70
C ALA A 82 -14.12 0.64 -10.55
N GLY A 83 -13.93 -0.68 -10.48
CA GLY A 83 -12.63 -1.36 -10.59
C GLY A 83 -12.18 -1.54 -12.03
N GLY A 84 -10.88 -1.74 -12.28
CA GLY A 84 -10.28 -1.73 -13.62
C GLY A 84 -11.11 -2.46 -14.71
N VAL A 85 -11.45 -3.74 -14.50
CA VAL A 85 -12.26 -4.53 -15.45
C VAL A 85 -13.72 -4.05 -15.59
N GLY A 86 -14.24 -3.37 -14.57
CA GLY A 86 -15.57 -2.77 -14.52
C GLY A 86 -15.65 -1.36 -15.10
N THR A 87 -14.52 -0.73 -15.45
CA THR A 87 -14.46 0.64 -16.02
C THR A 87 -14.76 0.73 -17.53
N ALA A 88 -15.10 -0.37 -18.19
CA ALA A 88 -15.46 -0.31 -19.60
C ALA A 88 -16.76 0.49 -19.79
N SER A 89 -16.81 1.43 -20.74
CA SER A 89 -18.02 2.22 -21.05
C SER A 89 -19.19 1.36 -21.56
N SER A 90 -18.89 0.16 -22.05
CA SER A 90 -19.87 -0.86 -22.43
C SER A 90 -20.42 -1.67 -21.25
N ASN A 91 -19.97 -1.43 -20.02
CA ASN A 91 -20.49 -2.12 -18.84
C ASN A 91 -21.96 -1.72 -18.60
N PRO A 92 -22.92 -2.66 -18.69
CA PRO A 92 -24.34 -2.39 -18.48
C PRO A 92 -24.65 -1.72 -17.14
N GLU A 93 -23.91 -2.07 -16.06
CA GLU A 93 -24.13 -1.49 -14.73
C GLU A 93 -23.73 -0.01 -14.68
N LEU A 94 -22.70 0.40 -15.43
CA LEU A 94 -22.31 1.80 -15.53
C LEU A 94 -23.28 2.61 -16.40
N ILE A 95 -23.81 2.00 -17.46
CA ILE A 95 -24.87 2.61 -18.28
C ILE A 95 -26.11 2.85 -17.44
N TYR A 96 -26.56 1.82 -16.69
CA TYR A 96 -27.66 1.93 -15.75
C TYR A 96 -27.41 3.01 -14.69
N ALA A 97 -26.21 3.06 -14.10
CA ALA A 97 -25.85 4.09 -13.13
C ALA A 97 -26.01 5.49 -13.71
N LYS A 98 -25.58 5.70 -14.96
CA LYS A 98 -25.77 6.96 -15.67
C LYS A 98 -27.24 7.30 -15.88
N GLU A 99 -28.05 6.35 -16.36
CA GLU A 99 -29.50 6.52 -16.58
C GLU A 99 -30.24 6.87 -15.28
N GLN A 100 -29.81 6.28 -14.17
CA GLN A 100 -30.38 6.54 -12.84
C GLN A 100 -29.71 7.71 -12.11
N ASN A 101 -28.75 8.42 -12.69
CA ASN A 101 -27.98 9.48 -12.03
C ASN A 101 -27.29 9.01 -10.72
N ILE A 102 -26.85 7.76 -10.65
CA ILE A 102 -26.05 7.22 -9.55
C ILE A 102 -24.59 7.64 -9.78
N PRO A 103 -23.92 8.28 -8.80
CA PRO A 103 -22.51 8.64 -8.93
C PRO A 103 -21.64 7.41 -9.17
N VAL A 104 -20.72 7.49 -10.14
CA VAL A 104 -19.71 6.47 -10.40
C VAL A 104 -18.34 7.07 -10.13
N TYR A 105 -17.57 6.43 -9.25
CA TYR A 105 -16.22 6.85 -8.91
C TYR A 105 -15.21 5.76 -9.28
N PRO A 106 -14.10 6.10 -9.97
CA PRO A 106 -13.00 5.17 -10.09
C PRO A 106 -12.35 4.94 -8.71
N PHE A 107 -11.68 3.80 -8.58
CA PHE A 107 -10.93 3.40 -7.38
C PHE A 107 -10.16 4.57 -6.70
N ALA A 108 -9.37 5.35 -7.45
CA ALA A 108 -8.57 6.43 -6.88
C ALA A 108 -9.41 7.57 -6.28
N GLN A 109 -10.58 7.86 -6.85
CA GLN A 109 -11.50 8.87 -6.32
C GLN A 109 -12.20 8.38 -5.04
N VAL A 110 -12.47 7.08 -4.93
CA VAL A 110 -13.00 6.50 -3.69
C VAL A 110 -11.97 6.61 -2.57
N LEU A 111 -10.69 6.32 -2.85
CA LEU A 111 -9.62 6.57 -1.89
C LEU A 111 -9.56 8.04 -1.49
N GLN A 112 -9.56 8.97 -2.46
CA GLN A 112 -9.58 10.42 -2.17
C GLN A 112 -10.72 10.83 -1.24
N LYS A 113 -11.94 10.34 -1.48
CA LYS A 113 -13.13 10.79 -0.75
C LYS A 113 -13.24 10.22 0.65
N TYR A 114 -12.81 8.97 0.85
CA TYR A 114 -13.13 8.22 2.07
C TYR A 114 -11.89 7.81 2.87
N PHE A 115 -10.75 7.58 2.21
CA PHE A 115 -9.53 7.12 2.88
C PHE A 115 -8.57 8.26 3.19
N ILE A 116 -8.47 9.25 2.31
CA ILE A 116 -7.57 10.39 2.51
C ILE A 116 -8.09 11.24 3.67
N LYS A 117 -7.24 11.43 4.68
CA LYS A 117 -7.50 12.26 5.85
C LYS A 117 -6.75 13.58 5.76
N LYS A 118 -6.95 14.45 6.75
CA LYS A 118 -6.25 15.73 6.88
C LYS A 118 -4.72 15.55 6.81
N ASN A 119 -4.19 14.55 7.52
CA ASN A 119 -2.77 14.20 7.51
C ASN A 119 -2.55 12.98 6.61
N SER A 120 -2.50 13.22 5.31
CA SER A 120 -2.31 12.19 4.29
C SER A 120 -0.84 11.94 3.98
N ILE A 121 -0.36 10.74 4.28
CA ILE A 121 0.93 10.18 3.85
C ILE A 121 0.71 9.36 2.58
N VAL A 122 1.35 9.76 1.49
CA VAL A 122 1.36 9.00 0.24
C VAL A 122 2.76 8.42 0.03
N VAL A 123 2.85 7.12 -0.14
CA VAL A 123 4.12 6.43 -0.45
C VAL A 123 4.24 6.29 -1.96
N VAL A 124 5.25 6.93 -2.54
CA VAL A 124 5.48 6.96 -3.99
C VAL A 124 6.88 6.49 -4.34
N GLY A 125 7.00 5.99 -5.56
CA GLY A 125 8.26 5.63 -6.18
C GLY A 125 8.11 4.40 -7.06
N THR A 126 9.09 4.08 -7.89
CA THR A 126 8.98 2.92 -8.79
C THR A 126 8.99 1.61 -8.00
N TRP A 127 9.81 1.55 -6.94
CA TRP A 127 10.02 0.37 -6.09
C TRP A 127 9.67 0.65 -4.63
N GLY A 128 9.51 -0.40 -3.83
CA GLY A 128 9.31 -0.27 -2.37
C GLY A 128 7.91 0.17 -1.91
N LYS A 129 7.11 0.81 -2.77
CA LYS A 129 5.77 1.37 -2.44
C LYS A 129 4.92 0.52 -1.49
N THR A 130 4.54 -0.68 -1.91
CA THR A 130 3.65 -1.54 -1.13
C THR A 130 4.27 -2.03 0.18
N THR A 131 5.59 -2.25 0.19
CA THR A 131 6.31 -2.63 1.41
C THR A 131 6.27 -1.49 2.41
N SER A 132 6.64 -0.30 1.96
CA SER A 132 6.70 0.88 2.80
C SER A 132 5.31 1.36 3.23
N SER A 133 4.30 1.33 2.36
CA SER A 133 2.92 1.69 2.73
C SER A 133 2.32 0.74 3.75
N SER A 134 2.58 -0.57 3.63
CA SER A 134 2.12 -1.55 4.63
C SER A 134 2.85 -1.42 5.95
N LEU A 135 4.18 -1.34 5.92
CA LEU A 135 4.96 -1.16 7.14
C LEU A 135 4.60 0.14 7.85
N LEU A 136 4.45 1.25 7.12
CA LEU A 136 4.08 2.54 7.70
C LEU A 136 2.66 2.53 8.27
N SER A 137 1.70 1.91 7.57
CA SER A 137 0.35 1.69 8.12
C SER A 137 0.40 0.90 9.42
N TYR A 138 1.21 -0.16 9.47
CA TYR A 138 1.41 -0.96 10.67
C TYR A 138 2.05 -0.18 11.82
N ILE A 139 3.06 0.65 11.55
CA ILE A 139 3.69 1.53 12.55
C ILE A 139 2.63 2.46 13.17
N LEU A 140 1.82 3.13 12.34
CA LEU A 140 0.78 4.04 12.84
C LEU A 140 -0.32 3.30 13.63
N LEU A 141 -0.69 2.09 13.21
CA LEU A 141 -1.61 1.22 13.96
C LEU A 141 -1.03 0.86 15.34
N ARG A 142 0.25 0.45 15.40
CA ARG A 142 0.95 0.11 16.66
C ARG A 142 1.16 1.31 17.56
N ALA A 143 1.25 2.51 16.99
CA ALA A 143 1.28 3.77 17.71
C ALA A 143 -0.11 4.23 18.22
N GLY A 144 -1.19 3.49 17.91
CA GLY A 144 -2.55 3.81 18.37
C GLY A 144 -3.20 4.98 17.64
N MET A 145 -2.73 5.34 16.44
CA MET A 145 -3.21 6.51 15.70
C MET A 145 -4.48 6.27 14.87
N ASP A 146 -4.94 5.01 14.79
CA ASP A 146 -6.11 4.54 14.02
C ASP A 146 -6.24 5.18 12.61
N PRO A 147 -5.22 4.99 11.74
CA PRO A 147 -5.21 5.62 10.41
C PRO A 147 -6.21 4.95 9.46
N SER A 148 -6.74 5.73 8.51
CA SER A 148 -7.25 5.14 7.26
C SER A 148 -6.08 4.71 6.38
N TYR A 149 -6.15 3.56 5.73
CA TYR A 149 -5.06 3.16 4.84
C TYR A 149 -5.50 2.25 3.71
N PHE A 150 -4.68 2.24 2.66
CA PHE A 150 -4.76 1.27 1.57
C PHE A 150 -3.36 0.94 1.05
N THR A 151 -3.06 -0.35 0.97
CA THR A 151 -1.79 -0.86 0.45
C THR A 151 -2.02 -1.71 -0.79
N GLY A 152 -1.10 -1.71 -1.76
CA GLY A 152 -1.25 -2.48 -3.00
C GLY A 152 -1.06 -4.00 -2.87
N GLY A 153 -0.92 -4.53 -1.65
CA GLY A 153 -0.56 -5.92 -1.41
C GLY A 153 -1.07 -6.47 -0.08
N ILE A 154 -1.06 -7.79 0.04
CA ILE A 154 -1.58 -8.47 1.23
C ILE A 154 -0.51 -8.47 2.30
N SER A 155 -0.67 -7.60 3.31
CA SER A 155 0.14 -7.61 4.52
C SER A 155 -0.13 -8.87 5.33
N LEU A 156 0.91 -9.41 5.97
CA LEU A 156 0.80 -10.53 6.90
C LEU A 156 0.53 -10.07 8.34
N SER A 157 0.49 -8.75 8.58
CA SER A 157 0.41 -8.16 9.93
C SER A 157 -0.87 -7.36 10.19
N HIS A 158 -1.58 -6.95 9.14
CA HIS A 158 -2.85 -6.20 9.22
C HIS A 158 -3.63 -6.33 7.91
N ASP A 159 -4.88 -5.86 7.86
CA ASP A 159 -5.67 -5.84 6.63
C ASP A 159 -5.01 -5.01 5.53
N THR A 160 -5.33 -5.24 4.25
CA THR A 160 -4.81 -4.44 3.12
C THR A 160 -5.42 -3.04 3.04
N GLY A 161 -6.64 -2.85 3.56
CA GLY A 161 -7.27 -1.53 3.63
C GLY A 161 -8.21 -1.42 4.82
N ALA A 162 -8.25 -0.23 5.41
CA ALA A 162 -9.17 0.10 6.50
C ALA A 162 -9.54 1.58 6.44
N LEU A 163 -10.74 1.88 6.92
CA LEU A 163 -11.17 3.23 7.22
C LEU A 163 -10.95 3.42 8.73
N GLY A 164 -10.00 4.25 9.13
CA GLY A 164 -9.76 4.59 10.54
C GLY A 164 -10.57 5.81 10.95
N ASP A 165 -10.80 6.00 12.24
CA ASP A 165 -11.44 7.20 12.78
C ASP A 165 -10.43 8.31 13.11
N GLY A 166 -9.12 8.02 13.06
CA GLY A 166 -8.06 9.01 13.24
C GLY A 166 -7.93 10.03 12.10
N ASP A 167 -7.04 11.00 12.33
CA ASP A 167 -6.74 12.13 11.43
C ASP A 167 -5.71 11.81 10.35
N TRP A 168 -5.12 10.62 10.40
CA TRP A 168 -4.03 10.19 9.53
C TRP A 168 -4.48 9.21 8.48
N SER A 169 -3.87 9.29 7.30
CA SER A 169 -4.01 8.26 6.28
C SER A 169 -2.70 7.84 5.65
N VAL A 170 -2.58 6.56 5.29
CA VAL A 170 -1.43 6.01 4.56
C VAL A 170 -1.91 5.33 3.30
N VAL A 171 -1.54 5.84 2.13
CA VAL A 171 -1.91 5.20 0.86
C VAL A 171 -0.72 5.00 -0.06
N GLU A 172 -0.74 3.91 -0.80
CA GLU A 172 0.18 3.68 -1.90
C GLU A 172 -0.15 4.61 -3.09
N GLY A 173 0.80 5.45 -3.46
CA GLY A 173 0.72 6.36 -4.60
C GLY A 173 1.21 5.71 -5.88
N ASP A 174 0.26 5.13 -6.62
CA ASP A 174 0.49 4.47 -7.90
C ASP A 174 0.46 5.47 -9.08
N GLU A 175 1.53 5.46 -9.87
CA GLU A 175 1.74 6.26 -11.07
C GLU A 175 0.91 5.80 -12.27
N TYR A 176 0.33 4.59 -12.22
CA TYR A 176 -0.48 4.08 -13.32
C TYR A 176 -1.82 4.84 -13.44
N GLN A 177 -2.40 4.87 -14.63
CA GLN A 177 -3.66 5.56 -14.93
C GLN A 177 -4.81 5.21 -13.97
N THR A 178 -5.70 6.17 -13.72
CA THR A 178 -6.81 6.05 -12.77
C THR A 178 -7.96 5.18 -13.29
N ALA A 179 -8.34 5.36 -14.55
CA ALA A 179 -9.38 4.60 -15.23
C ALA A 179 -9.17 4.65 -16.75
N ILE A 180 -9.93 3.86 -17.52
CA ILE A 180 -9.89 3.92 -18.99
C ILE A 180 -10.15 5.35 -19.50
N TRP A 181 -11.06 6.08 -18.85
CA TRP A 181 -11.44 7.45 -19.20
C TRP A 181 -10.60 8.54 -18.49
N ASP A 182 -9.68 8.18 -17.59
CA ASP A 182 -8.82 9.14 -16.89
C ASP A 182 -7.38 8.63 -16.81
N LYS A 183 -6.53 9.23 -17.65
CA LYS A 183 -5.12 8.87 -17.82
C LYS A 183 -4.21 9.43 -16.73
N ARG A 184 -4.71 10.27 -15.83
CA ARG A 184 -3.90 10.81 -14.74
C ARG A 184 -3.45 9.71 -13.78
N PRO A 185 -2.23 9.81 -13.20
CA PRO A 185 -1.75 8.87 -12.19
C PRO A 185 -2.69 8.86 -10.98
N LYS A 186 -2.88 7.71 -10.35
CA LYS A 186 -3.81 7.60 -9.20
C LYS A 186 -3.45 8.55 -8.07
N PHE A 187 -2.15 8.72 -7.79
CA PHE A 187 -1.69 9.64 -6.76
C PHE A 187 -2.04 11.11 -7.01
N ALA A 188 -2.43 11.49 -8.24
CA ALA A 188 -2.90 12.85 -8.52
C ALA A 188 -4.13 13.22 -7.68
N TYR A 189 -4.93 12.24 -7.29
CA TYR A 189 -6.15 12.40 -6.50
C TYR A 189 -5.90 12.48 -4.98
N TYR A 190 -4.77 12.00 -4.47
CA TYR A 190 -4.62 11.76 -3.03
C TYR A 190 -4.24 12.99 -2.22
N GLU A 191 -3.95 14.11 -2.90
CA GLU A 191 -3.59 15.40 -2.30
C GLU A 191 -2.70 15.27 -1.06
N PRO A 192 -1.51 14.62 -1.16
CA PRO A 192 -0.68 14.33 -0.01
C PRO A 192 -0.35 15.59 0.78
N THR A 193 -0.28 15.42 2.10
CA THR A 193 0.39 16.39 2.98
C THR A 193 1.80 15.93 3.28
N HIS A 194 2.03 14.62 3.34
CA HIS A 194 3.31 14.01 3.59
C HIS A 194 3.63 13.04 2.44
N LEU A 195 4.89 12.96 2.03
CA LEU A 195 5.32 12.11 0.93
C LEU A 195 6.50 11.26 1.36
N LEU A 196 6.41 9.94 1.21
CA LEU A 196 7.57 9.05 1.29
C LEU A 196 7.97 8.68 -0.15
N LEU A 197 9.08 9.23 -0.61
CA LEU A 197 9.61 9.05 -1.96
C LEU A 197 10.76 8.03 -1.96
N THR A 198 10.49 6.82 -2.42
CA THR A 198 11.40 5.67 -2.30
C THR A 198 12.39 5.54 -3.45
N SER A 199 11.93 5.64 -4.71
CA SER A 199 12.79 5.55 -5.90
C SER A 199 12.11 6.17 -7.13
N VAL A 200 12.87 6.57 -8.15
CA VAL A 200 12.30 7.06 -9.43
C VAL A 200 13.08 6.48 -10.61
N SER A 201 12.53 5.47 -11.27
CA SER A 201 13.06 4.88 -12.49
C SER A 201 11.97 4.84 -13.54
N TRP A 202 12.31 5.15 -14.80
CA TRP A 202 11.32 5.23 -15.87
C TRP A 202 10.66 3.86 -16.09
N ASP A 203 9.37 3.81 -15.78
CA ASP A 203 8.51 2.64 -15.95
C ASP A 203 7.23 3.08 -16.68
N HIS A 204 6.38 2.12 -17.05
CA HIS A 204 5.10 2.37 -17.73
C HIS A 204 5.27 3.20 -19.02
N ALA A 205 6.17 2.77 -19.90
CA ALA A 205 6.41 3.41 -21.20
C ALA A 205 5.16 3.46 -22.09
N ASP A 206 4.12 2.67 -21.78
CA ASP A 206 2.79 2.73 -22.39
C ASP A 206 1.99 3.99 -21.98
N LEU A 207 2.25 4.55 -20.80
CA LEU A 207 1.62 5.75 -20.27
C LEU A 207 2.52 6.99 -20.36
N TYR A 208 3.83 6.80 -20.22
CA TYR A 208 4.83 7.87 -20.20
C TYR A 208 5.77 7.73 -21.39
N PRO A 209 5.53 8.46 -22.49
CA PRO A 209 6.28 8.28 -23.74
C PRO A 209 7.77 8.60 -23.64
N THR A 210 8.18 9.37 -22.63
CA THR A 210 9.58 9.74 -22.39
C THR A 210 9.94 9.66 -20.91
N GLU A 211 11.21 9.38 -20.61
CA GLU A 211 11.77 9.48 -19.25
C GLU A 211 11.47 10.85 -18.64
N GLN A 212 11.64 11.92 -19.43
CA GLN A 212 11.38 13.28 -18.98
C GLN A 212 9.94 13.47 -18.47
N ALA A 213 8.93 12.95 -19.20
CA ALA A 213 7.53 13.04 -18.79
C ALA A 213 7.23 12.25 -17.49
N TYR A 214 7.88 11.10 -17.31
CA TYR A 214 7.80 10.33 -16.06
C TYR A 214 8.35 11.15 -14.90
N PHE A 215 9.59 11.65 -15.03
CA PHE A 215 10.25 12.45 -13.99
C PHE A 215 9.53 13.78 -13.69
N ASP A 216 8.96 14.44 -14.68
CA ASP A 216 8.16 15.66 -14.49
C ASP A 216 6.93 15.40 -13.62
N THR A 217 6.28 14.24 -13.78
CA THR A 217 5.13 13.86 -12.95
C THR A 217 5.50 13.76 -11.46
N PHE A 218 6.69 13.23 -11.14
CA PHE A 218 7.17 13.20 -9.76
C PHE A 218 7.61 14.57 -9.26
N ARG A 219 8.22 15.41 -10.12
CA ARG A 219 8.57 16.81 -9.76
C ARG A 219 7.32 17.61 -9.40
N ASP A 220 6.26 17.49 -10.18
CA ASP A 220 4.98 18.15 -9.93
C ASP A 220 4.35 17.66 -8.62
N LEU A 221 4.47 16.38 -8.30
CA LEU A 221 4.00 15.84 -7.02
C LEU A 221 4.79 16.41 -5.83
N VAL A 222 6.12 16.41 -5.92
CA VAL A 222 7.01 16.98 -4.89
C VAL A 222 6.67 18.46 -4.67
N GLN A 223 6.57 19.24 -5.75
CA GLN A 223 6.27 20.66 -5.66
C GLN A 223 4.90 20.92 -5.02
N ARG A 224 3.86 20.15 -5.39
CA ARG A 224 2.52 20.27 -4.79
C ARG A 224 2.51 20.04 -3.29
N VAL A 225 3.38 19.17 -2.76
CA VAL A 225 3.49 18.93 -1.32
C VAL A 225 4.21 20.09 -0.64
N LEU A 226 5.31 20.58 -1.23
CA LEU A 226 6.08 21.72 -0.70
C LEU A 226 5.30 23.04 -0.72
N ASP A 227 4.41 23.23 -1.69
CA ASP A 227 3.58 24.43 -1.78
C ASP A 227 2.49 24.48 -0.70
N LYS A 228 2.23 23.38 0.01
CA LYS A 228 1.25 23.36 1.11
C LYS A 228 1.78 24.12 2.31
N LYS A 229 1.12 25.23 2.62
CA LYS A 229 1.42 26.05 3.80
C LYS A 229 0.52 25.68 4.98
N SER A 230 1.09 25.64 6.18
CA SER A 230 0.33 25.58 7.42
C SER A 230 -0.24 26.96 7.75
N ALA A 231 -1.19 27.01 8.69
CA ALA A 231 -1.85 28.25 9.10
C ALA A 231 -0.88 29.32 9.64
N ASP A 232 0.30 28.92 10.11
CA ASP A 232 1.39 29.78 10.58
C ASP A 232 2.41 30.14 9.46
N GLY A 233 2.13 29.79 8.20
CA GLY A 233 2.93 30.15 7.03
C GLY A 233 4.18 29.30 6.79
N LYS A 234 4.41 28.24 7.59
CA LYS A 234 5.48 27.24 7.36
C LYS A 234 5.03 26.16 6.38
N SER A 235 5.94 25.29 5.94
CA SER A 235 5.57 24.09 5.17
C SER A 235 4.72 23.19 6.06
N ALA A 236 3.46 22.97 5.71
CA ALA A 236 2.58 22.02 6.41
C ALA A 236 2.92 20.57 6.08
N GLY A 237 3.62 20.35 4.96
CA GLY A 237 3.98 19.04 4.47
C GLY A 237 5.44 18.70 4.68
N SER A 238 5.70 17.40 4.88
CA SER A 238 7.05 16.84 4.90
C SER A 238 7.24 15.82 3.78
N ILE A 239 8.41 15.86 3.15
CA ILE A 239 8.84 14.88 2.18
C ILE A 239 10.00 14.12 2.80
N VAL A 240 9.89 12.79 2.87
CA VAL A 240 10.99 11.90 3.23
C VAL A 240 11.46 11.23 1.94
N ALA A 241 12.71 11.45 1.55
CA ALA A 241 13.21 11.05 0.23
C ALA A 241 14.50 10.23 0.31
N CYS A 242 14.56 9.13 -0.44
CA CYS A 242 15.73 8.26 -0.54
C CYS A 242 16.84 8.93 -1.35
N THR A 243 17.97 9.24 -0.72
CA THR A 243 19.11 9.82 -1.45
C THR A 243 20.01 8.79 -2.10
N ASP A 244 19.83 7.49 -1.83
CA ASP A 244 20.61 6.44 -2.50
C ASP A 244 20.13 6.21 -3.95
N ASP A 245 18.88 6.56 -4.27
CA ASP A 245 18.32 6.45 -5.61
C ASP A 245 18.68 7.69 -6.47
N ALA A 246 19.40 7.44 -7.56
CA ALA A 246 19.81 8.51 -8.48
C ALA A 246 18.62 9.23 -9.13
N GLY A 247 17.48 8.55 -9.29
CA GLY A 247 16.27 9.14 -9.84
C GLY A 247 15.61 10.12 -8.88
N VAL A 248 15.52 9.77 -7.59
CA VAL A 248 15.07 10.68 -6.54
C VAL A 248 15.93 11.94 -6.52
N GLN A 249 17.26 11.81 -6.65
CA GLN A 249 18.15 12.98 -6.72
C GLN A 249 17.86 13.90 -7.94
N LYS A 250 17.40 13.36 -9.07
CA LYS A 250 17.00 14.16 -10.26
C LYS A 250 15.68 14.91 -10.06
N VAL A 251 14.79 14.39 -9.21
CA VAL A 251 13.46 14.97 -8.94
C VAL A 251 13.52 15.95 -7.78
N LEU A 252 14.34 15.65 -6.78
CA LEU A 252 14.40 16.36 -5.51
C LEU A 252 15.34 17.57 -5.59
N LYS A 253 14.86 18.74 -5.17
CA LYS A 253 15.70 19.91 -4.89
C LYS A 253 15.73 20.11 -3.38
N LYS A 254 16.89 19.92 -2.73
CA LYS A 254 17.03 20.11 -1.27
C LYS A 254 16.49 21.48 -0.85
N GLY A 255 15.77 21.51 0.27
CA GLY A 255 15.14 22.72 0.79
C GLY A 255 14.28 22.45 2.02
N PRO A 256 13.65 23.49 2.59
CA PRO A 256 12.73 23.34 3.71
C PRO A 256 11.60 22.35 3.40
N GLY A 257 11.21 21.54 4.38
CA GLY A 257 10.16 20.52 4.21
C GLY A 257 10.64 19.19 3.60
N ILE A 258 11.93 19.07 3.31
CA ILE A 258 12.53 17.82 2.83
C ILE A 258 13.43 17.23 3.92
N ILE A 259 13.21 15.95 4.20
CA ILE A 259 13.99 15.07 5.07
C ILE A 259 14.57 13.98 4.17
N THR A 260 15.85 13.73 4.30
CA THR A 260 16.57 12.74 3.49
C THR A 260 16.89 11.50 4.30
N TYR A 261 16.83 10.34 3.65
CA TYR A 261 17.31 9.09 4.23
C TYR A 261 18.19 8.35 3.21
N GLY A 262 19.18 7.62 3.69
CA GLY A 262 20.10 6.89 2.83
C GLY A 262 21.31 6.33 3.57
N SER A 263 22.22 5.73 2.83
CA SER A 263 23.52 5.26 3.36
C SER A 263 24.58 6.35 3.43
N SER A 264 24.37 7.45 2.68
CA SER A 264 25.28 8.60 2.61
C SER A 264 25.43 9.29 3.98
N PRO A 265 26.65 9.76 4.34
CA PRO A 265 26.87 10.60 5.52
C PRO A 265 26.05 11.90 5.56
N ASP A 266 25.63 12.39 4.39
CA ASP A 266 24.88 13.64 4.24
C ASP A 266 23.35 13.47 4.34
N ALA A 267 22.87 12.26 4.63
CA ALA A 267 21.45 11.98 4.84
C ALA A 267 21.02 12.36 6.27
N ASP A 268 19.83 12.94 6.43
CA ASP A 268 19.29 13.30 7.75
C ASP A 268 19.03 12.06 8.62
N TYR A 269 18.64 10.95 7.98
CA TYR A 269 18.53 9.61 8.56
C TYR A 269 19.47 8.68 7.83
N ARG A 270 20.64 8.43 8.43
CA ARG A 270 21.68 7.62 7.82
C ARG A 270 21.60 6.19 8.31
N TYR A 271 21.32 5.24 7.41
CA TYR A 271 21.40 3.83 7.75
C TYR A 271 22.79 3.25 7.46
N HIS A 272 23.30 2.39 8.34
CA HIS A 272 24.60 1.73 8.17
C HIS A 272 24.70 0.43 8.98
N SER A 273 25.87 -0.22 8.98
CA SER A 273 26.13 -1.46 9.75
C SER A 273 25.13 -2.59 9.46
N VAL A 274 24.72 -2.71 8.19
CA VAL A 274 23.71 -3.68 7.75
C VAL A 274 24.25 -5.10 7.84
N THR A 275 23.58 -5.92 8.64
CA THR A 275 23.78 -7.35 8.75
C THR A 275 22.53 -8.07 8.26
N VAL A 276 22.72 -9.07 7.40
CA VAL A 276 21.64 -9.93 6.91
C VAL A 276 21.92 -11.38 7.29
N SER A 277 20.88 -12.11 7.66
CA SER A 277 20.97 -13.50 8.07
C SER A 277 19.65 -14.22 7.81
N THR A 278 19.61 -15.53 8.08
CA THR A 278 18.38 -16.33 7.99
C THR A 278 17.32 -15.90 9.00
N ALA A 279 17.73 -15.21 10.08
CA ALA A 279 16.83 -14.65 11.09
C ALA A 279 16.24 -13.28 10.70
N GLY A 280 16.74 -12.65 9.63
CA GLY A 280 16.30 -11.33 9.20
C GLY A 280 17.44 -10.33 9.02
N ILE A 281 17.11 -9.05 9.15
CA ILE A 281 17.99 -7.91 8.92
C ILE A 281 18.19 -7.14 10.23
N SER A 282 19.42 -6.67 10.48
CA SER A 282 19.75 -5.73 11.55
C SER A 282 20.62 -4.60 11.00
N PHE A 283 20.37 -3.37 11.41
CA PHE A 283 21.13 -2.19 10.98
C PHE A 283 20.97 -1.03 11.96
N SER A 284 21.81 0.00 11.82
CA SER A 284 21.75 1.22 12.63
C SER A 284 21.20 2.38 11.80
N ILE A 285 20.42 3.26 12.41
CA ILE A 285 20.00 4.55 11.87
C ILE A 285 20.54 5.66 12.77
N ASP A 286 21.42 6.50 12.24
CA ASP A 286 21.86 7.72 12.89
C ASP A 286 20.93 8.89 12.53
N HIS A 287 20.48 9.63 13.55
CA HIS A 287 19.71 10.86 13.38
C HIS A 287 19.94 11.81 14.56
N ALA A 288 20.26 13.08 14.27
CA ALA A 288 20.41 14.14 15.27
C ALA A 288 21.31 13.78 16.49
N GLY A 289 22.40 13.02 16.25
CA GLY A 289 23.33 12.58 17.29
C GLY A 289 22.90 11.36 18.09
N SER A 290 21.76 10.75 17.76
CA SER A 290 21.29 9.48 18.32
C SER A 290 21.45 8.35 17.30
N THR A 291 21.75 7.15 17.79
CA THR A 291 21.84 5.93 16.97
C THR A 291 20.76 4.95 17.42
N HIS A 292 19.95 4.50 16.47
CA HIS A 292 18.86 3.55 16.69
C HIS A 292 19.20 2.21 16.02
N VAL A 293 19.16 1.11 16.78
CA VAL A 293 19.44 -0.23 16.24
C VAL A 293 18.13 -0.90 15.86
N VAL A 294 17.89 -1.03 14.56
CA VAL A 294 16.68 -1.61 13.99
C VAL A 294 16.91 -3.07 13.67
N SER A 295 15.96 -3.93 14.04
CA SER A 295 15.93 -5.35 13.69
C SER A 295 14.57 -5.73 13.11
N SER A 296 14.57 -6.58 12.09
CA SER A 296 13.34 -7.05 11.43
C SER A 296 13.50 -8.49 10.95
N PRO A 297 12.43 -9.32 11.01
CA PRO A 297 12.44 -10.67 10.46
C PRO A 297 12.40 -10.69 8.91
N MET A 298 12.19 -9.54 8.27
CA MET A 298 12.18 -9.44 6.81
C MET A 298 13.55 -9.78 6.20
N LEU A 299 13.55 -10.29 4.97
CA LEU A 299 14.76 -10.59 4.19
C LEU A 299 14.95 -9.60 3.04
N GLY A 300 16.17 -9.52 2.54
CA GLY A 300 16.54 -8.69 1.39
C GLY A 300 17.02 -7.31 1.78
N ARG A 301 18.24 -6.96 1.34
CA ARG A 301 18.92 -5.70 1.68
C ARG A 301 18.11 -4.46 1.27
N PHE A 302 17.36 -4.54 0.18
CA PHE A 302 16.44 -3.47 -0.25
C PHE A 302 15.37 -3.12 0.80
N ASN A 303 15.05 -4.03 1.73
CA ASN A 303 14.14 -3.72 2.83
C ASN A 303 14.75 -2.80 3.89
N VAL A 304 16.09 -2.67 3.96
CA VAL A 304 16.74 -1.65 4.79
C VAL A 304 16.29 -0.26 4.38
N GLU A 305 16.30 0.05 3.08
CA GLU A 305 15.84 1.33 2.56
C GLU A 305 14.35 1.56 2.86
N ASN A 306 13.51 0.55 2.67
CA ASN A 306 12.07 0.65 2.99
C ASN A 306 11.85 0.93 4.48
N MET A 307 12.54 0.20 5.36
CA MET A 307 12.43 0.36 6.81
C MET A 307 12.99 1.71 7.28
N ALA A 308 14.13 2.15 6.74
CA ALA A 308 14.73 3.45 7.04
C ALA A 308 13.82 4.61 6.61
N GLY A 309 13.23 4.53 5.41
CA GLY A 309 12.25 5.52 4.95
C GLY A 309 10.98 5.56 5.81
N CYS A 310 10.45 4.40 6.21
CA CYS A 310 9.32 4.32 7.14
C CYS A 310 9.67 4.86 8.52
N PHE A 311 10.88 4.57 9.03
CA PHE A 311 11.37 5.09 10.30
C PHE A 311 11.46 6.61 10.26
N ALA A 312 12.10 7.17 9.23
CA ALA A 312 12.25 8.61 9.07
C ALA A 312 10.89 9.31 8.96
N MET A 313 9.95 8.75 8.19
CA MET A 313 8.59 9.29 8.08
C MET A 313 7.83 9.25 9.42
N ALA A 314 7.76 8.08 10.06
CA ALA A 314 7.08 7.91 11.34
C ALA A 314 7.67 8.79 12.45
N HIS A 315 9.00 8.90 12.51
CA HIS A 315 9.69 9.75 13.47
C HIS A 315 9.43 11.23 13.20
N SER A 316 9.44 11.66 11.94
CA SER A 316 9.16 13.05 11.55
C SER A 316 7.76 13.54 11.93
N ILE A 317 6.80 12.63 12.08
CA ILE A 317 5.43 12.93 12.50
C ILE A 317 5.21 12.72 14.01
N GLY A 318 6.27 12.46 14.77
CA GLY A 318 6.26 12.44 16.24
C GLY A 318 6.06 11.07 16.88
N ILE A 319 6.14 9.96 16.15
CA ILE A 319 6.13 8.61 16.75
C ILE A 319 7.50 8.33 17.36
N SER A 320 7.54 7.81 18.60
CA SER A 320 8.82 7.54 19.29
C SER A 320 9.64 6.46 18.57
N PRO A 321 10.98 6.58 18.53
CA PRO A 321 11.86 5.55 17.97
C PRO A 321 11.59 4.14 18.50
N GLU A 322 11.27 4.01 19.79
CA GLU A 322 10.98 2.73 20.44
C GLU A 322 9.73 2.06 19.86
N GLN A 323 8.65 2.82 19.66
CA GLN A 323 7.43 2.31 19.03
C GLN A 323 7.67 1.91 17.58
N ILE A 324 8.45 2.70 16.84
CA ILE A 324 8.78 2.42 15.44
C ILE A 324 9.60 1.12 15.34
N MET A 325 10.66 1.00 16.12
CA MET A 325 11.51 -0.20 16.13
C MET A 325 10.73 -1.44 16.56
N GLY A 326 9.87 -1.33 17.58
CA GLY A 326 8.99 -2.42 17.99
C GLY A 326 8.04 -2.87 16.87
N ALA A 327 7.43 -1.93 16.15
CA ALA A 327 6.58 -2.25 15.01
C ALA A 327 7.35 -2.89 13.85
N ILE A 328 8.58 -2.44 13.55
CA ILE A 328 9.45 -3.02 12.52
C ILE A 328 9.86 -4.46 12.88
N ALA A 329 10.16 -4.72 14.15
CA ALA A 329 10.51 -6.05 14.63
C ALA A 329 9.33 -7.03 14.57
N ASP A 330 8.10 -6.55 14.80
CA ASP A 330 6.88 -7.36 14.76
C ASP A 330 6.29 -7.54 13.34
N PHE A 331 6.75 -6.76 12.35
CA PHE A 331 6.16 -6.77 11.01
C PHE A 331 6.57 -8.02 10.23
N LYS A 332 5.59 -8.85 9.89
CA LYS A 332 5.77 -10.17 9.25
C LYS A 332 6.02 -10.11 7.74
N GLY A 333 6.04 -8.92 7.15
CA GLY A 333 6.19 -8.75 5.71
C GLY A 333 4.87 -8.83 4.93
N ILE A 334 5.00 -9.09 3.62
CA ILE A 334 3.92 -9.02 2.64
C ILE A 334 3.93 -10.28 1.81
N LYS A 335 2.74 -10.79 1.48
CA LYS A 335 2.62 -11.95 0.60
C LYS A 335 3.35 -11.72 -0.72
N ARG A 336 4.05 -12.77 -1.19
CA ARG A 336 4.81 -12.75 -2.46
C ARG A 336 5.91 -11.67 -2.51
N ARG A 337 6.50 -11.28 -1.37
CA ARG A 337 7.66 -10.38 -1.32
C ARG A 337 8.75 -10.97 -0.43
N LEU A 338 9.52 -11.92 -0.98
CA LEU A 338 10.41 -12.80 -0.22
C LEU A 338 9.67 -13.48 0.95
N GLU A 339 8.42 -13.90 0.70
CA GLU A 339 7.59 -14.58 1.68
C GLU A 339 8.13 -16.00 1.88
N LYS A 340 8.57 -16.32 3.10
CA LYS A 340 8.94 -17.69 3.47
C LYS A 340 7.65 -18.53 3.56
N ARG A 341 7.48 -19.46 2.63
CA ARG A 341 6.29 -20.33 2.52
C ARG A 341 6.46 -21.67 3.23
N TYR A 342 7.70 -22.12 3.38
CA TYR A 342 8.05 -23.39 3.99
C TYR A 342 9.51 -23.37 4.45
N ASP A 343 9.81 -24.06 5.55
CA ASP A 343 11.16 -24.23 6.08
C ASP A 343 11.27 -25.58 6.80
N SER A 344 11.97 -26.54 6.20
CA SER A 344 12.07 -27.90 6.76
C SER A 344 12.71 -27.92 8.15
N ASP A 345 13.69 -27.06 8.40
CA ASP A 345 14.43 -27.05 9.66
C ASP A 345 13.56 -26.53 10.82
N ALA A 346 12.53 -25.73 10.50
CA ALA A 346 11.53 -25.30 11.49
C ALA A 346 10.53 -26.42 11.83
N GLU A 347 10.21 -27.30 10.88
CA GLU A 347 9.31 -28.44 11.09
C GLU A 347 10.01 -29.67 11.69
N GLU A 348 11.29 -29.93 11.36
CA GLU A 348 12.07 -31.05 11.93
C GLU A 348 12.29 -30.88 13.44
N ASN A 349 12.43 -29.64 13.93
CA ASN A 349 12.46 -29.34 15.37
C ASN A 349 11.15 -29.70 16.11
N ALA A 350 10.05 -29.95 15.39
CA ALA A 350 8.79 -30.46 15.94
C ALA A 350 8.60 -31.98 15.75
N GLY A 351 9.43 -32.63 14.92
CA GLY A 351 9.21 -34.01 14.44
C GLY A 351 10.35 -35.01 14.64
N GLY A 352 11.54 -34.58 15.08
CA GLY A 352 12.58 -35.48 15.61
C GLY A 352 13.19 -36.49 14.63
N ASN A 353 13.25 -36.20 13.33
CA ASN A 353 13.91 -37.06 12.35
C ASN A 353 14.97 -36.28 11.57
N GLU A 354 16.24 -36.59 11.84
CA GLU A 354 17.37 -36.13 11.03
C GLU A 354 17.49 -36.99 9.76
N ARG A 355 17.32 -36.39 8.57
CA ARG A 355 18.01 -36.79 7.31
C ARG A 355 17.62 -35.89 6.12
N GLY A 356 18.48 -34.92 5.79
CA GLY A 356 18.48 -34.18 4.53
C GLY A 356 19.13 -32.80 4.68
N LYS A 357 19.63 -32.19 3.59
CA LYS A 357 19.84 -30.74 3.59
C LYS A 357 18.45 -30.11 3.60
N GLY A 358 18.17 -29.26 4.58
CA GLY A 358 16.90 -28.57 4.68
C GLY A 358 16.51 -27.82 3.40
N ILE A 359 15.22 -27.78 3.11
CA ILE A 359 14.63 -27.02 1.99
C ILE A 359 13.79 -25.89 2.57
N THR A 360 14.17 -24.66 2.24
CA THR A 360 13.33 -23.47 2.46
C THR A 360 12.71 -23.03 1.13
N VAL A 361 11.41 -22.74 1.12
CA VAL A 361 10.68 -22.26 -0.07
C VAL A 361 10.28 -20.80 0.13
N PHE A 362 10.62 -19.96 -0.85
CA PHE A 362 10.24 -18.54 -0.88
C PHE A 362 9.32 -18.24 -2.06
N ASP A 363 8.28 -17.42 -1.84
CA ASP A 363 7.46 -16.82 -2.89
C ASP A 363 7.81 -15.32 -3.02
N CYS A 364 8.16 -14.91 -4.24
CA CYS A 364 8.42 -13.51 -4.54
C CYS A 364 7.93 -13.14 -5.94
N HIS A 365 7.12 -12.10 -6.03
CA HIS A 365 6.70 -11.50 -7.28
C HIS A 365 7.79 -10.55 -7.80
N ALA A 366 8.51 -10.98 -8.82
CA ALA A 366 9.59 -10.23 -9.46
C ALA A 366 9.34 -10.15 -10.98
N PRO A 367 8.51 -9.19 -11.45
CA PRO A 367 8.09 -9.13 -12.85
C PRO A 367 9.16 -8.60 -13.82
N THR A 368 10.30 -8.11 -13.33
CA THR A 368 11.40 -7.59 -14.17
C THR A 368 12.71 -8.34 -13.86
N PRO A 369 13.66 -8.39 -14.82
CA PRO A 369 14.98 -8.99 -14.59
C PRO A 369 15.71 -8.40 -13.39
N GLU A 370 15.65 -7.08 -13.19
CA GLU A 370 16.32 -6.37 -12.10
C GLU A 370 15.76 -6.82 -10.73
N LYS A 371 14.43 -6.96 -10.63
CA LYS A 371 13.80 -7.50 -9.40
C LYS A 371 14.17 -8.94 -9.15
N ALA A 372 14.19 -9.78 -10.19
CA ALA A 372 14.54 -11.19 -10.05
C ALA A 372 15.99 -11.34 -9.58
N MET A 373 16.90 -10.54 -10.15
CA MET A 373 18.31 -10.50 -9.73
C MET A 373 18.47 -10.04 -8.29
N SER A 374 17.81 -8.95 -7.89
CA SER A 374 17.86 -8.44 -6.50
C SER A 374 17.36 -9.47 -5.47
N VAL A 375 16.32 -10.24 -5.81
CA VAL A 375 15.83 -11.36 -5.01
C VAL A 375 16.87 -12.47 -4.88
N LEU A 376 17.48 -12.88 -5.99
CA LEU A 376 18.49 -13.95 -6.01
C LEU A 376 19.76 -13.54 -5.25
N GLU A 377 20.22 -12.30 -5.40
CA GLU A 377 21.35 -11.75 -4.67
C GLU A 377 21.08 -11.72 -3.17
N SER A 378 19.89 -11.28 -2.76
CA SER A 378 19.45 -11.29 -1.36
C SER A 378 19.49 -12.70 -0.77
N LEU A 379 18.96 -13.69 -1.48
CA LEU A 379 18.95 -15.08 -1.02
C LEU A 379 20.37 -15.67 -0.96
N ARG A 380 21.24 -15.36 -1.94
CA ARG A 380 22.65 -15.79 -1.92
C ARG A 380 23.45 -15.16 -0.80
N GLU A 381 23.13 -13.92 -0.43
CA GLU A 381 23.77 -13.23 0.69
C GLU A 381 23.42 -13.87 2.04
N VAL A 382 22.16 -14.29 2.18
CA VAL A 382 21.62 -14.92 3.40
C VAL A 382 22.02 -16.39 3.53
N TYR A 383 21.88 -17.16 2.44
CA TYR A 383 22.11 -18.60 2.40
C TYR A 383 23.46 -18.93 1.73
N LYS A 384 24.54 -18.28 2.20
CA LYS A 384 25.89 -18.61 1.73
C LYS A 384 26.18 -20.09 2.02
N ASN A 385 26.51 -20.84 0.97
CA ASN A 385 26.94 -22.24 1.03
C ASN A 385 28.14 -22.44 1.95
#